data_AF-A0AAF0S0J6-F1
#
_entry.id   AF-A0AAF0S0J6-F1
#
_cell.length_a   1.000
_cell.length_b   1.000
_cell.length_c   1.000
_cell.angle_alpha   90.00
_cell.angle_beta   90.00
_cell.angle_gamma   90.00
#
_symmetry.space_group_name_H-M   'P 1'
#
loop_
_entity.id
_entity.type
_entity.pdbx_description
1 polymer ?
#
loop_
_entity_poly.entity_id
_entity_poly.type
_entity_poly.pdbx_seq_one_letter_code
_entity_poly.pdbx_strand_id
1 'polypeptide(L)'
;MQISRRTALLGIAASVPIASAVLAAPAEAATTTTATSAATTASDPGVLAVQKWLNKTFGHVAGWVHVTEDGQTGAGTVTGLAQATQSLLGITPVVPTVGPATRKGLEQHGDVGHEVGPDAETWRKLAQAGLVCKGFPTVATTGTWDAPTVAAVQELRTELGVALGVPTLSPHLYGALLTTDLIRLATDGSSTIRSVQQYLNRTYAEADGGAYGSTSGLVDTSTASAAVRAIQIASGSASVDGVWGPGTAAGLRAASASVVGVGASGPWVQLVTALLVLNRERVPFDDVFTAADADVVRAFQQFQAFPVAEQTGTCDFGTWAALAASSGDAGRATTGADMATKLDARRATALAAADVRVVGRYLTNSQASGARDKALTAEELRAIGDAGLGLWPIFEEGGDEASWFTFAQGIVDAHRAQDAAKHLGIPKQTTLYFAVDLDASTAQIDDAVLPYFRGVATGLRDRGNVHKAGVYGSRATCSAVSHAGLAHFSFVGGLSTGWTGNQLQPLPSNWSFNQIQGRTIGSGGSATEIDAVVVSGRDPGVPAAQLRGH
;
A
#
# COMPACT_ATOMS: atom_id res chain seq x y z
N MET A 1 -21.53 12.79 30.19
CA MET A 1 -21.52 11.53 29.41
C MET A 1 -21.60 11.92 27.93
N GLN A 2 -20.46 12.18 27.31
CA GLN A 2 -20.34 12.56 25.89
C GLN A 2 -19.31 11.61 25.29
N ILE A 3 -19.78 10.74 24.39
CA ILE A 3 -18.97 9.75 23.70
C ILE A 3 -18.27 10.45 22.52
N SER A 4 -16.95 10.29 22.48
CA SER A 4 -16.02 10.83 21.48
C SER A 4 -16.32 10.27 20.08
N ARG A 5 -16.42 11.16 19.07
CA ARG A 5 -16.64 10.85 17.66
C ARG A 5 -15.36 10.37 16.96
N ARG A 6 -14.81 9.21 17.36
CA ARG A 6 -13.73 8.53 16.60
C ARG A 6 -13.95 7.04 16.38
N THR A 7 -15.20 6.57 16.47
CA THR A 7 -15.57 5.20 16.07
C THR A 7 -16.81 5.26 15.18
N ALA A 8 -16.65 5.74 13.94
CA ALA A 8 -17.61 5.56 12.85
C ALA A 8 -17.01 6.05 11.53
N LEU A 9 -16.32 5.17 10.82
CA LEU A 9 -16.15 5.26 9.37
C LEU A 9 -16.25 3.85 8.80
N LEU A 10 -17.46 3.32 8.94
CA LEU A 10 -18.03 2.25 8.13
C LEU A 10 -19.28 2.87 7.49
N GLY A 11 -19.21 3.10 6.17
CA GLY A 11 -20.38 3.28 5.30
C GLY A 11 -20.93 4.69 5.12
N ILE A 12 -21.21 4.99 3.83
CA ILE A 12 -22.09 6.02 3.27
C ILE A 12 -21.39 7.33 2.86
N ALA A 13 -20.97 7.35 1.59
CA ALA A 13 -20.69 8.55 0.83
C ALA A 13 -22.00 9.29 0.49
N ALA A 14 -22.08 10.56 0.84
CA ALA A 14 -23.09 11.49 0.33
C ALA A 14 -22.37 12.76 -0.15
N SER A 15 -22.27 12.89 -1.47
CA SER A 15 -21.69 14.01 -2.21
C SER A 15 -22.63 15.22 -2.23
N VAL A 16 -22.10 16.40 -1.90
CA VAL A 16 -22.72 17.72 -2.14
C VAL A 16 -21.75 18.53 -3.00
N PRO A 17 -22.22 19.23 -4.06
CA PRO A 17 -21.35 19.76 -5.11
C PRO A 17 -20.72 21.10 -4.72
N ILE A 18 -19.42 21.26 -4.98
CA ILE A 18 -18.71 22.54 -4.94
C ILE A 18 -18.76 23.15 -6.34
N ALA A 19 -19.45 24.28 -6.47
CA ALA A 19 -19.47 25.10 -7.67
C ALA A 19 -18.09 25.75 -7.88
N SER A 20 -17.40 25.40 -8.96
CA SER A 20 -16.18 26.09 -9.40
C SER A 20 -16.55 27.27 -10.29
N ALA A 21 -16.33 28.48 -9.79
CA ALA A 21 -16.43 29.71 -10.56
C ALA A 21 -15.16 29.89 -11.42
N VAL A 22 -15.38 30.08 -12.72
CA VAL A 22 -14.38 30.37 -13.75
C VAL A 22 -13.77 31.75 -13.51
N LEU A 23 -12.44 31.84 -13.40
CA LEU A 23 -11.70 33.10 -13.49
C LEU A 23 -10.60 32.96 -14.54
N ALA A 24 -10.66 33.88 -15.50
CA ALA A 24 -9.87 33.94 -16.72
C ALA A 24 -8.37 34.16 -16.47
N ALA A 25 -7.55 33.53 -17.31
CA ALA A 25 -6.10 33.73 -17.38
C ALA A 25 -5.74 35.09 -18.01
N PRO A 26 -4.68 35.77 -17.55
CA PRO A 26 -3.97 36.76 -18.35
C PRO A 26 -2.69 36.16 -18.98
N ALA A 27 -2.28 36.84 -20.05
CA ALA A 27 -1.40 36.38 -21.11
C ALA A 27 0.11 36.34 -20.80
N GLU A 28 0.75 35.45 -21.56
CA GLU A 28 2.16 35.33 -21.98
C GLU A 28 3.20 36.37 -21.51
N ALA A 29 4.31 35.85 -20.97
CA ALA A 29 5.64 36.35 -21.27
C ALA A 29 6.63 35.16 -21.39
N ALA A 30 7.22 35.05 -22.58
CA ALA A 30 8.09 33.97 -22.99
C ALA A 30 9.47 34.03 -22.31
N THR A 31 9.95 32.88 -21.82
CA THR A 31 11.38 32.60 -21.68
C THR A 31 11.62 31.10 -21.89
N THR A 32 12.52 30.81 -22.81
CA THR A 32 12.96 29.50 -23.30
C THR A 32 13.49 28.60 -22.19
N THR A 33 12.85 27.45 -22.00
CA THR A 33 13.37 26.33 -21.21
C THR A 33 13.43 25.09 -22.10
N THR A 34 14.59 24.44 -22.04
CA THR A 34 14.98 23.19 -22.71
C THR A 34 13.91 22.11 -22.65
N ALA A 35 13.56 21.58 -23.83
CA ALA A 35 12.62 20.51 -24.03
C ALA A 35 13.07 19.22 -23.31
N THR A 36 12.36 18.87 -22.25
CA THR A 36 12.27 17.49 -21.79
C THR A 36 11.30 16.79 -22.72
N SER A 37 11.77 15.81 -23.49
CA SER A 37 10.93 15.01 -24.37
C SER A 37 9.93 14.20 -23.54
N ALA A 38 8.69 14.68 -23.45
CA ALA A 38 7.56 13.82 -23.13
C ALA A 38 7.47 12.77 -24.25
N ALA A 39 7.82 11.53 -23.94
CA ALA A 39 7.55 10.42 -24.82
C ALA A 39 6.03 10.36 -25.02
N THR A 40 5.57 10.79 -26.18
CA THR A 40 4.18 10.59 -26.62
C THR A 40 4.02 9.09 -26.81
N THR A 41 3.34 8.43 -25.88
CA THR A 41 2.90 7.05 -26.04
C THR A 41 2.06 6.99 -27.32
N ALA A 42 2.54 6.23 -28.31
CA ALA A 42 1.88 6.13 -29.61
C ALA A 42 0.46 5.56 -29.45
N SER A 43 -0.53 6.18 -30.11
CA SER A 43 -1.93 5.75 -30.10
C SER A 43 -2.09 4.38 -30.77
N ASP A 44 -2.68 3.41 -30.07
CA ASP A 44 -2.99 2.10 -30.62
C ASP A 44 -4.34 2.14 -31.36
N PRO A 45 -4.39 1.83 -32.67
CA PRO A 45 -5.61 1.93 -33.45
C PRO A 45 -6.68 0.92 -33.04
N GLY A 46 -6.29 -0.24 -32.50
CA GLY A 46 -7.21 -1.24 -31.97
C GLY A 46 -7.87 -0.76 -30.68
N VAL A 47 -7.08 -0.19 -29.77
CA VAL A 47 -7.60 0.41 -28.53
C VAL A 47 -8.51 1.59 -28.85
N LEU A 48 -8.14 2.45 -29.80
CA LEU A 48 -8.98 3.57 -30.22
C LEU A 48 -10.34 3.10 -30.78
N ALA A 49 -10.33 2.00 -31.55
CA ALA A 49 -11.56 1.40 -32.06
C ALA A 49 -12.45 0.86 -30.92
N VAL A 50 -11.85 0.24 -29.91
CA VAL A 50 -12.54 -0.21 -28.69
C VAL A 50 -13.18 0.97 -27.96
N GLN A 51 -12.42 2.04 -27.68
CA GLN A 51 -12.92 3.21 -26.95
C GLN A 51 -14.13 3.84 -27.66
N LYS A 52 -14.05 4.03 -28.98
CA LYS A 52 -15.15 4.50 -29.83
C LYS A 52 -16.37 3.60 -29.77
N TRP A 53 -16.14 2.29 -29.86
CA TRP A 53 -17.22 1.31 -29.82
C TRP A 53 -17.91 1.29 -28.46
N LEU A 54 -17.17 1.41 -27.35
CA LEU A 54 -17.71 1.49 -26.00
C LEU A 54 -18.62 2.72 -25.84
N ASN A 55 -18.13 3.92 -26.18
CA ASN A 55 -18.92 5.15 -26.08
C ASN A 55 -20.18 5.09 -26.96
N LYS A 56 -20.05 4.61 -28.20
CA LYS A 56 -21.18 4.49 -29.12
C LYS A 56 -22.25 3.51 -28.61
N THR A 57 -21.83 2.38 -28.06
CA THR A 57 -22.73 1.29 -27.68
C THR A 57 -23.34 1.51 -26.30
N PHE A 58 -22.56 1.97 -25.33
CA PHE A 58 -22.96 2.04 -23.91
C PHE A 58 -23.07 3.47 -23.36
N GLY A 59 -22.74 4.49 -24.14
CA GLY A 59 -22.74 5.89 -23.67
C GLY A 59 -24.09 6.42 -23.18
N HIS A 60 -25.18 5.72 -23.45
CA HIS A 60 -26.53 6.03 -22.99
C HIS A 60 -26.91 5.32 -21.67
N VAL A 61 -26.09 4.39 -21.17
CA VAL A 61 -26.36 3.60 -19.97
C VAL A 61 -26.25 4.48 -18.73
N ALA A 62 -27.22 4.36 -17.81
CA ALA A 62 -27.23 5.12 -16.57
C ALA A 62 -25.98 4.83 -15.71
N GLY A 63 -25.21 5.86 -15.38
CA GLY A 63 -23.95 5.74 -14.63
C GLY A 63 -22.68 5.63 -15.49
N TRP A 64 -22.81 5.57 -16.83
CA TRP A 64 -21.67 5.51 -17.74
C TRP A 64 -20.72 6.70 -17.58
N VAL A 65 -19.42 6.42 -17.50
CA VAL A 65 -18.36 7.43 -17.56
C VAL A 65 -17.79 7.43 -18.97
N HIS A 66 -17.84 8.58 -19.65
CA HIS A 66 -17.33 8.70 -21.01
C HIS A 66 -15.85 8.31 -21.10
N VAL A 67 -15.52 7.40 -22.02
CA VAL A 67 -14.16 6.90 -22.24
C VAL A 67 -13.42 7.87 -23.16
N THR A 68 -12.24 8.34 -22.76
CA THR A 68 -11.38 9.15 -23.66
C THR A 68 -10.94 8.31 -24.85
N GLU A 69 -11.09 8.85 -26.07
CA GLU A 69 -10.75 8.17 -27.32
C GLU A 69 -9.34 8.57 -27.80
N ASP A 70 -8.31 8.18 -27.05
CA ASP A 70 -6.89 8.51 -27.29
C ASP A 70 -6.05 7.34 -27.83
N GLY A 71 -6.63 6.15 -27.90
CA GLY A 71 -5.94 4.91 -28.26
C GLY A 71 -4.93 4.45 -27.21
N GLN A 72 -5.02 4.92 -25.98
CA GLN A 72 -4.19 4.47 -24.86
C GLN A 72 -4.99 3.53 -23.96
N THR A 73 -4.46 2.34 -23.71
CA THR A 73 -5.01 1.50 -22.65
C THR A 73 -4.69 2.13 -21.31
N GLY A 74 -5.73 2.32 -20.48
CA GLY A 74 -5.59 2.89 -19.16
C GLY A 74 -6.85 2.71 -18.33
N ALA A 75 -6.84 3.23 -17.11
CA ALA A 75 -7.94 3.07 -16.16
C ALA A 75 -9.30 3.47 -16.75
N GLY A 76 -9.38 4.56 -17.52
CA GLY A 76 -10.64 4.98 -18.17
C GLY A 76 -11.20 3.95 -19.15
N THR A 77 -10.36 3.34 -19.99
CA THR A 77 -10.79 2.31 -20.95
C THR A 77 -11.24 1.03 -20.21
N VAL A 78 -10.51 0.61 -19.18
CA VAL A 78 -10.86 -0.55 -18.35
C VAL A 78 -12.15 -0.31 -17.55
N THR A 79 -12.36 0.90 -17.02
CA THR A 79 -13.63 1.31 -16.41
C THR A 79 -14.78 1.21 -17.39
N GLY A 80 -14.61 1.66 -18.64
CA GLY A 80 -15.61 1.50 -19.69
C GLY A 80 -15.95 0.03 -19.98
N LEU A 81 -14.94 -0.84 -20.06
CA LEU A 81 -15.15 -2.29 -20.20
C LEU A 81 -15.96 -2.85 -19.02
N ALA A 82 -15.59 -2.51 -17.78
CA ALA A 82 -16.29 -2.97 -16.58
C ALA A 82 -17.75 -2.49 -16.54
N GLN A 83 -18.01 -1.22 -16.87
CA GLN A 83 -19.36 -0.66 -16.93
C GLN A 83 -20.21 -1.29 -18.04
N ALA A 84 -19.61 -1.57 -19.20
CA ALA A 84 -20.29 -2.25 -20.29
C ALA A 84 -20.67 -3.69 -19.92
N THR A 85 -19.74 -4.44 -19.31
CA THR A 85 -20.03 -5.77 -18.73
C THR A 85 -21.17 -5.69 -17.71
N GLN A 86 -21.13 -4.74 -16.78
CA GLN A 86 -22.19 -4.54 -15.79
C GLN A 86 -23.57 -4.31 -16.43
N SER A 87 -23.63 -3.54 -17.52
CA SER A 87 -24.88 -3.34 -18.26
C SER A 87 -25.45 -4.65 -18.81
N LEU A 88 -24.62 -5.53 -19.36
CA LEU A 88 -25.06 -6.85 -19.84
C LEU A 88 -25.50 -7.79 -18.71
N LEU A 89 -24.96 -7.59 -17.51
CA LEU A 89 -25.37 -8.29 -16.30
C LEU A 89 -26.63 -7.70 -15.65
N GLY A 90 -27.24 -6.67 -16.25
CA GLY A 90 -28.44 -6.01 -15.73
C GLY A 90 -28.20 -5.11 -14.50
N ILE A 91 -26.96 -4.71 -14.24
CA ILE A 91 -26.62 -3.79 -13.13
C ILE A 91 -26.91 -2.35 -13.57
N THR A 92 -27.73 -1.64 -12.79
CA THR A 92 -28.08 -0.23 -13.04
C THR A 92 -28.28 0.56 -11.73
N PRO A 93 -27.73 1.79 -11.60
CA PRO A 93 -26.74 2.38 -12.50
C PRO A 93 -25.43 1.59 -12.49
N VAL A 94 -24.68 1.63 -13.59
CA VAL A 94 -23.33 1.04 -13.66
C VAL A 94 -22.34 1.90 -12.86
N VAL A 95 -21.31 1.27 -12.29
CA VAL A 95 -20.32 1.91 -11.41
C VAL A 95 -18.89 1.67 -11.91
N PRO A 96 -17.92 2.56 -11.64
CA PRO A 96 -16.59 2.50 -12.25
C PRO A 96 -15.65 1.42 -11.66
N THR A 97 -16.20 0.42 -10.94
CA THR A 97 -15.42 -0.59 -10.21
C THR A 97 -16.04 -1.98 -10.35
N VAL A 98 -15.21 -3.03 -10.40
CA VAL A 98 -15.67 -4.44 -10.36
C VAL A 98 -15.91 -4.87 -8.91
N GLY A 99 -17.16 -4.81 -8.47
CA GLY A 99 -17.58 -5.18 -7.12
C GLY A 99 -18.12 -6.60 -7.00
N PRO A 100 -18.57 -7.01 -5.79
CA PRO A 100 -19.20 -8.31 -5.55
C PRO A 100 -20.39 -8.60 -6.48
N ALA A 101 -21.20 -7.59 -6.81
CA ALA A 101 -22.35 -7.74 -7.71
C ALA A 101 -21.89 -8.11 -9.14
N THR A 102 -20.84 -7.49 -9.66
CA THR A 102 -20.27 -7.81 -10.98
C THR A 102 -19.68 -9.21 -11.00
N ARG A 103 -18.91 -9.60 -9.97
CA ARG A 103 -18.33 -10.95 -9.87
C ARG A 103 -19.41 -12.03 -9.84
N LYS A 104 -20.41 -11.87 -8.97
CA LYS A 104 -21.57 -12.77 -8.90
C LYS A 104 -22.33 -12.84 -10.21
N GLY A 105 -22.51 -11.70 -10.90
CA GLY A 105 -23.15 -11.68 -12.21
C GLY A 105 -22.36 -12.46 -13.26
N LEU A 106 -21.03 -12.31 -13.29
CA LEU A 106 -20.16 -13.10 -14.17
C LEU A 106 -20.24 -14.60 -13.86
N GLU A 107 -20.22 -14.99 -12.58
CA GLU A 107 -20.39 -16.38 -12.15
C GLU A 107 -21.74 -16.97 -12.59
N GLN A 108 -22.82 -16.18 -12.47
CA GLN A 108 -24.16 -16.57 -12.93
C GLN A 108 -24.26 -16.66 -14.45
N HIS A 109 -23.51 -15.83 -15.18
CA HIS A 109 -23.42 -15.88 -16.63
C HIS A 109 -22.66 -17.13 -17.11
N GLY A 110 -21.55 -17.46 -16.44
CA GLY A 110 -20.67 -18.57 -16.80
C GLY A 110 -19.61 -18.19 -17.84
N ASP A 111 -19.10 -19.20 -18.52
CA ASP A 111 -18.00 -19.07 -19.48
C ASP A 111 -18.38 -18.22 -20.71
N VAL A 112 -17.49 -17.30 -21.06
CA VAL A 112 -17.60 -16.42 -22.23
C VAL A 112 -16.87 -17.04 -23.43
N GLY A 113 -17.51 -17.03 -24.61
CA GLY A 113 -17.00 -17.51 -25.89
C GLY A 113 -17.95 -18.40 -26.70
N HIS A 114 -19.02 -18.92 -26.08
CA HIS A 114 -20.03 -19.78 -26.72
C HIS A 114 -21.47 -19.32 -26.47
N GLU A 115 -21.65 -18.03 -26.20
CA GLU A 115 -22.94 -17.43 -25.90
C GLU A 115 -23.91 -17.56 -27.08
N VAL A 116 -25.18 -17.75 -26.75
CA VAL A 116 -26.32 -17.74 -27.67
C VAL A 116 -27.32 -16.68 -27.25
N GLY A 117 -28.13 -16.20 -28.20
CA GLY A 117 -29.16 -15.20 -27.93
C GLY A 117 -28.77 -13.78 -28.35
N PRO A 118 -29.61 -12.78 -28.01
CA PRO A 118 -29.53 -11.43 -28.58
C PRO A 118 -28.26 -10.67 -28.20
N ASP A 119 -27.72 -10.90 -27.00
CA ASP A 119 -26.52 -10.19 -26.51
C ASP A 119 -25.20 -10.95 -26.75
N ALA A 120 -25.26 -12.12 -27.40
CA ALA A 120 -24.12 -13.00 -27.59
C ALA A 120 -22.98 -12.33 -28.36
N GLU A 121 -23.30 -11.56 -29.40
CA GLU A 121 -22.32 -10.79 -30.16
C GLU A 121 -21.63 -9.73 -29.29
N THR A 122 -22.39 -9.06 -28.42
CA THR A 122 -21.89 -8.00 -27.54
C THR A 122 -20.96 -8.55 -26.46
N TRP A 123 -21.30 -9.71 -25.86
CA TRP A 123 -20.42 -10.40 -24.91
C TRP A 123 -19.07 -10.75 -25.52
N ARG A 124 -19.07 -11.34 -26.72
CA ARG A 124 -17.84 -11.67 -27.45
C ARG A 124 -17.04 -10.42 -27.83
N LYS A 125 -17.70 -9.34 -28.26
CA LYS A 125 -17.03 -8.06 -28.53
C LYS A 125 -16.38 -7.48 -27.28
N LEU A 126 -17.00 -7.58 -26.10
CA LEU A 126 -16.39 -7.12 -24.85
C LEU A 126 -15.15 -7.94 -24.49
N ALA A 127 -15.20 -9.27 -24.62
CA ALA A 127 -14.03 -10.12 -24.40
C ALA A 127 -12.89 -9.76 -25.37
N GLN A 128 -13.20 -9.62 -26.66
CA GLN A 128 -12.24 -9.19 -27.68
C GLN A 128 -11.66 -7.81 -27.38
N ALA A 129 -12.50 -6.86 -26.95
CA ALA A 129 -12.07 -5.52 -26.57
C ALA A 129 -11.12 -5.55 -25.36
N GLY A 130 -11.41 -6.39 -24.36
CA GLY A 130 -10.52 -6.65 -23.23
C GLY A 130 -9.18 -7.26 -23.66
N LEU A 131 -9.19 -8.22 -24.58
CA LEU A 131 -7.97 -8.81 -25.14
C LEU A 131 -7.14 -7.77 -25.91
N VAL A 132 -7.76 -6.94 -26.75
CA VAL A 132 -7.07 -5.82 -27.42
C VAL A 132 -6.41 -4.91 -26.38
N CYS A 133 -7.13 -4.56 -25.31
CA CYS A 133 -6.58 -3.73 -24.23
C CYS A 133 -5.48 -4.44 -23.41
N LYS A 134 -5.44 -5.77 -23.37
CA LYS A 134 -4.31 -6.54 -22.79
C LYS A 134 -3.12 -6.69 -23.75
N GLY A 135 -3.18 -6.07 -24.92
CA GLY A 135 -2.11 -6.07 -25.90
C GLY A 135 -2.03 -7.37 -26.71
N PHE A 136 -3.17 -7.89 -27.15
CA PHE A 136 -3.25 -8.97 -28.15
C PHE A 136 -3.58 -8.37 -29.54
N PRO A 137 -2.57 -7.95 -30.34
CA PRO A 137 -2.75 -7.08 -31.51
C PRO A 137 -3.46 -7.75 -32.69
N THR A 138 -3.56 -9.08 -32.70
CA THR A 138 -4.24 -9.83 -33.76
C THR A 138 -5.75 -9.93 -33.54
N VAL A 139 -6.26 -9.50 -32.38
CA VAL A 139 -7.67 -9.55 -32.04
C VAL A 139 -8.39 -8.33 -32.61
N ALA A 140 -9.54 -8.54 -33.22
CA ALA A 140 -10.47 -7.48 -33.62
C ALA A 140 -11.84 -7.72 -32.96
N THR A 141 -12.63 -6.66 -32.77
CA THR A 141 -13.97 -6.75 -32.17
C THR A 141 -15.01 -7.24 -33.18
N THR A 142 -14.84 -8.46 -33.69
CA THR A 142 -15.68 -9.07 -34.74
C THR A 142 -17.04 -9.50 -34.21
N GLY A 143 -17.15 -9.82 -32.91
CA GLY A 143 -18.35 -10.41 -32.31
C GLY A 143 -18.54 -11.89 -32.63
N THR A 144 -17.55 -12.52 -33.26
CA THR A 144 -17.44 -13.96 -33.48
C THR A 144 -16.26 -14.53 -32.71
N TRP A 145 -16.36 -15.74 -32.17
CA TRP A 145 -15.25 -16.40 -31.47
C TRP A 145 -14.25 -17.01 -32.46
N ASP A 146 -13.59 -16.14 -33.21
CA ASP A 146 -12.70 -16.48 -34.33
C ASP A 146 -11.34 -17.01 -33.89
N ALA A 147 -10.56 -17.51 -34.86
CA ALA A 147 -9.26 -18.11 -34.60
C ALA A 147 -8.26 -17.15 -33.89
N PRO A 148 -8.16 -15.85 -34.25
CA PRO A 148 -7.34 -14.91 -33.48
C PRO A 148 -7.78 -14.74 -32.03
N THR A 149 -9.10 -14.71 -31.76
CA THR A 149 -9.64 -14.64 -30.39
C THR A 149 -9.27 -15.89 -29.60
N VAL A 150 -9.46 -17.07 -30.19
CA VAL A 150 -9.08 -18.36 -29.57
C VAL A 150 -7.60 -18.41 -29.24
N ALA A 151 -6.73 -17.96 -30.15
CA ALA A 151 -5.28 -17.92 -29.93
C ALA A 151 -4.92 -16.97 -28.77
N ALA A 152 -5.52 -15.77 -28.74
CA ALA A 152 -5.28 -14.79 -27.68
C ALA A 152 -5.75 -15.28 -26.30
N VAL A 153 -6.85 -16.04 -26.20
CA VAL A 153 -7.31 -16.65 -24.93
C VAL A 153 -6.30 -17.69 -24.44
N GLN A 154 -5.71 -18.50 -25.32
CA GLN A 154 -4.68 -19.48 -24.94
C GLN A 154 -3.35 -18.80 -24.55
N GLU A 155 -2.98 -17.73 -25.25
CA GLU A 155 -1.82 -16.92 -24.89
C GLU A 155 -2.02 -16.25 -23.52
N LEU A 156 -3.21 -15.66 -23.26
CA LEU A 156 -3.57 -15.10 -21.96
C LEU A 156 -3.41 -16.12 -20.82
N ARG A 157 -3.90 -17.36 -21.00
CA ARG A 157 -3.71 -18.45 -20.02
C ARG A 157 -2.23 -18.69 -19.74
N THR A 158 -1.42 -18.79 -20.79
CA THR A 158 0.03 -19.00 -20.69
C THR A 158 0.71 -17.87 -19.92
N GLU A 159 0.39 -16.62 -20.27
CA GLU A 159 0.93 -15.42 -19.65
C GLU A 159 0.58 -15.30 -18.15
N LEU A 160 -0.66 -15.69 -17.80
CA LEU A 160 -1.14 -15.75 -16.41
C LEU A 160 -0.63 -16.97 -15.64
N GLY A 161 0.03 -17.94 -16.30
CA GLY A 161 0.58 -19.14 -15.67
C GLY A 161 -0.40 -20.31 -15.51
N VAL A 162 -1.51 -20.29 -16.25
CA VAL A 162 -2.60 -21.27 -16.21
C VAL A 162 -2.42 -22.31 -17.31
N ALA A 163 -2.85 -23.55 -17.06
CA ALA A 163 -2.88 -24.58 -18.07
C ALA A 163 -3.80 -24.20 -19.25
N LEU A 164 -3.39 -24.60 -20.45
CA LEU A 164 -4.23 -24.53 -21.65
C LEU A 164 -5.48 -25.38 -21.43
N GLY A 165 -6.61 -24.95 -21.98
CA GLY A 165 -7.89 -25.61 -21.78
C GLY A 165 -8.88 -25.30 -22.88
N VAL A 166 -10.17 -25.43 -22.58
CA VAL A 166 -11.23 -24.94 -23.47
C VAL A 166 -10.96 -23.46 -23.75
N PRO A 167 -10.99 -23.00 -25.02
CA PRO A 167 -10.68 -21.62 -25.39
C PRO A 167 -11.81 -20.65 -25.03
N THR A 168 -12.45 -20.83 -23.89
CA THR A 168 -13.40 -19.92 -23.25
C THR A 168 -12.72 -19.16 -22.11
N LEU A 169 -13.35 -18.06 -21.72
CA LEU A 169 -12.98 -17.28 -20.54
C LEU A 169 -13.93 -17.68 -19.40
N SER A 170 -13.39 -18.27 -18.34
CA SER A 170 -14.13 -18.43 -17.08
C SER A 170 -14.53 -17.06 -16.52
N PRO A 171 -15.49 -16.98 -15.58
CA PRO A 171 -15.82 -15.74 -14.90
C PRO A 171 -14.58 -14.99 -14.33
N HIS A 172 -13.64 -15.72 -13.73
CA HIS A 172 -12.41 -15.14 -13.18
C HIS A 172 -11.46 -14.68 -14.28
N LEU A 173 -11.26 -15.49 -15.33
CA LEU A 173 -10.36 -15.17 -16.44
C LEU A 173 -10.89 -13.99 -17.26
N TYR A 174 -12.20 -13.88 -17.44
CA TYR A 174 -12.85 -12.68 -17.96
C TYR A 174 -12.61 -11.48 -17.05
N GLY A 175 -12.72 -11.66 -15.73
CA GLY A 175 -12.38 -10.65 -14.74
C GLY A 175 -10.97 -10.09 -14.90
N ALA A 176 -9.99 -10.91 -15.31
CA ALA A 176 -8.62 -10.47 -15.60
C ALA A 176 -8.55 -9.42 -16.73
N LEU A 177 -9.50 -9.44 -17.68
CA LEU A 177 -9.60 -8.45 -18.76
C LEU A 177 -10.13 -7.09 -18.26
N LEU A 178 -10.75 -7.07 -17.08
CA LEU A 178 -11.35 -5.87 -16.47
C LEU A 178 -10.39 -5.20 -15.47
N THR A 179 -9.08 -5.45 -15.60
CA THR A 179 -8.05 -4.82 -14.76
C THR A 179 -6.95 -4.17 -15.61
N THR A 180 -6.19 -3.25 -15.01
CA THR A 180 -4.98 -2.70 -15.60
C THR A 180 -3.74 -3.57 -15.36
N ASP A 181 -3.90 -4.74 -14.74
CA ASP A 181 -2.76 -5.59 -14.36
C ASP A 181 -2.00 -6.07 -15.60
N LEU A 182 -0.68 -5.95 -15.53
CA LEU A 182 0.21 -6.43 -16.57
C LEU A 182 0.29 -7.95 -16.52
N ILE A 183 0.13 -8.61 -17.68
CA ILE A 183 0.19 -10.07 -17.81
C ILE A 183 1.53 -10.56 -18.39
N ARG A 184 2.43 -9.66 -18.74
CA ARG A 184 3.77 -9.96 -19.28
C ARG A 184 4.84 -9.42 -18.34
N LEU A 185 6.01 -10.05 -18.34
CA LEU A 185 7.15 -9.63 -17.53
C LEU A 185 7.50 -8.18 -17.91
N ALA A 186 7.50 -7.28 -16.92
CA ALA A 186 7.93 -5.90 -17.10
C ALA A 186 9.45 -5.85 -17.36
N THR A 187 9.92 -4.79 -18.01
CA THR A 187 11.34 -4.60 -18.34
C THR A 187 12.24 -4.65 -17.10
N ASP A 188 11.75 -4.13 -15.96
CA ASP A 188 12.40 -4.13 -14.65
C ASP A 188 11.84 -5.21 -13.70
N GLY A 189 11.01 -6.12 -14.22
CA GLY A 189 10.38 -7.20 -13.48
C GLY A 189 11.33 -8.35 -13.16
N SER A 190 11.09 -9.01 -12.01
CA SER A 190 11.82 -10.23 -11.62
C SER A 190 11.12 -11.48 -12.13
N SER A 191 11.86 -12.35 -12.81
CA SER A 191 11.36 -13.67 -13.22
C SER A 191 10.95 -14.53 -12.04
N THR A 192 11.62 -14.41 -10.89
CA THR A 192 11.26 -15.16 -9.67
C THR A 192 9.94 -14.67 -9.09
N ILE A 193 9.71 -13.34 -9.05
CA ILE A 193 8.41 -12.78 -8.63
C ILE A 193 7.32 -13.20 -9.61
N ARG A 194 7.61 -13.19 -10.92
CA ARG A 194 6.65 -13.67 -11.93
C ARG A 194 6.28 -15.13 -11.73
N SER A 195 7.24 -16.00 -11.39
CA SER A 195 6.94 -17.40 -11.06
C SER A 195 5.99 -17.53 -9.86
N VAL A 196 6.16 -16.68 -8.82
CA VAL A 196 5.25 -16.63 -7.68
C VAL A 196 3.86 -16.14 -8.11
N GLN A 197 3.77 -15.05 -8.86
CA GLN A 197 2.50 -14.53 -9.39
C GLN A 197 1.74 -15.57 -10.22
N GLN A 198 2.44 -16.27 -11.11
CA GLN A 198 1.86 -17.35 -11.92
C GLN A 198 1.41 -18.54 -11.08
N TYR A 199 2.14 -18.87 -10.01
CA TYR A 199 1.70 -19.88 -9.03
C TYR A 199 0.42 -19.46 -8.32
N LEU A 200 0.34 -18.21 -7.83
CA LEU A 200 -0.84 -17.69 -7.16
C LEU A 200 -2.07 -17.76 -8.10
N ASN A 201 -1.89 -17.31 -9.34
CA ASN A 201 -2.93 -17.37 -10.36
C ASN A 201 -3.40 -18.80 -10.62
N ARG A 202 -2.48 -19.71 -10.97
CA ARG A 202 -2.81 -21.10 -11.31
C ARG A 202 -3.51 -21.86 -10.19
N THR A 203 -3.16 -21.54 -8.94
CA THR A 203 -3.58 -22.33 -7.78
C THR A 203 -4.85 -21.78 -7.13
N TYR A 204 -5.03 -20.45 -7.14
CA TYR A 204 -6.06 -19.79 -6.33
C TYR A 204 -7.01 -18.88 -7.11
N ALA A 205 -6.71 -18.48 -8.35
CA ALA A 205 -7.52 -17.46 -9.05
C ALA A 205 -8.93 -17.93 -9.42
N GLU A 206 -9.13 -19.23 -9.60
CA GLU A 206 -10.44 -19.83 -9.96
C GLU A 206 -11.23 -20.32 -8.74
N ALA A 207 -10.68 -20.23 -7.53
CA ALA A 207 -11.41 -20.57 -6.31
C ALA A 207 -12.50 -19.52 -6.01
N ASP A 208 -13.46 -19.85 -5.16
CA ASP A 208 -14.48 -18.88 -4.72
C ASP A 208 -13.83 -17.64 -4.08
N GLY A 209 -14.18 -16.46 -4.60
CA GLY A 209 -13.55 -15.19 -4.27
C GLY A 209 -12.09 -15.02 -4.74
N GLY A 210 -11.56 -15.96 -5.52
CA GLY A 210 -10.29 -15.84 -6.23
C GLY A 210 -10.31 -14.71 -7.28
N ALA A 211 -9.13 -14.31 -7.74
CA ALA A 211 -8.98 -13.40 -8.87
C ALA A 211 -7.59 -13.56 -9.49
N TYR A 212 -7.50 -13.40 -10.81
CA TYR A 212 -6.21 -13.30 -11.49
C TYR A 212 -5.57 -11.95 -11.20
N GLY A 213 -4.29 -11.97 -10.83
CA GLY A 213 -3.46 -10.79 -10.65
C GLY A 213 -2.37 -10.67 -11.72
N SER A 214 -1.57 -9.61 -11.60
CA SER A 214 -0.44 -9.32 -12.47
C SER A 214 0.58 -10.45 -12.47
N THR A 215 1.22 -10.67 -13.62
CA THR A 215 2.43 -11.50 -13.77
C THR A 215 3.63 -10.65 -14.24
N SER A 216 3.64 -9.36 -13.87
CA SER A 216 4.65 -8.37 -14.24
C SER A 216 6.06 -8.66 -13.75
N GLY A 217 6.23 -9.50 -12.73
CA GLY A 217 7.46 -9.61 -11.97
C GLY A 217 7.71 -8.44 -11.02
N LEU A 218 6.76 -7.50 -10.89
CA LEU A 218 6.78 -6.40 -9.92
C LEU A 218 5.77 -6.68 -8.80
N VAL A 219 6.12 -6.33 -7.56
CA VAL A 219 5.19 -6.43 -6.43
C VAL A 219 4.26 -5.21 -6.45
N ASP A 220 3.04 -5.43 -6.94
CA ASP A 220 1.97 -4.43 -7.02
C ASP A 220 0.76 -4.80 -6.14
N THR A 221 -0.24 -3.93 -6.11
CA THR A 221 -1.48 -4.14 -5.33
C THR A 221 -2.20 -5.44 -5.70
N SER A 222 -2.17 -5.84 -6.98
CA SER A 222 -2.80 -7.09 -7.44
C SER A 222 -2.07 -8.31 -6.88
N THR A 223 -0.74 -8.25 -6.82
CA THR A 223 0.12 -9.29 -6.25
C THR A 223 -0.13 -9.43 -4.75
N ALA A 224 -0.24 -8.31 -4.04
CA ALA A 224 -0.59 -8.29 -2.63
C ALA A 224 -1.98 -8.88 -2.36
N SER A 225 -2.97 -8.47 -3.15
CA SER A 225 -4.33 -9.01 -3.03
C SER A 225 -4.37 -10.52 -3.32
N ALA A 226 -3.70 -10.99 -4.38
CA ALA A 226 -3.63 -12.41 -4.72
C ALA A 226 -2.96 -13.25 -3.63
N ALA A 227 -1.86 -12.75 -3.03
CA ALA A 227 -1.20 -13.44 -1.92
C ALA A 227 -2.12 -13.55 -0.69
N VAL A 228 -2.85 -12.49 -0.34
CA VAL A 228 -3.81 -12.52 0.77
C VAL A 228 -5.00 -13.43 0.47
N ARG A 229 -5.54 -13.42 -0.77
CA ARG A 229 -6.58 -14.36 -1.20
C ARG A 229 -6.12 -15.81 -1.04
N ALA A 230 -4.88 -16.10 -1.43
CA ALA A 230 -4.32 -17.44 -1.28
C ALA A 230 -4.26 -17.89 0.19
N ILE A 231 -3.90 -17.01 1.12
CA ILE A 231 -3.95 -17.27 2.57
C ILE A 231 -5.39 -17.49 3.04
N GLN A 232 -6.33 -16.65 2.61
CA GLN A 232 -7.75 -16.75 2.96
C GLN A 232 -8.33 -18.09 2.48
N ILE A 233 -8.07 -18.47 1.23
CA ILE A 233 -8.51 -19.75 0.64
C ILE A 233 -7.85 -20.93 1.37
N ALA A 234 -6.52 -20.91 1.56
CA ALA A 234 -5.80 -22.01 2.20
C ALA A 234 -6.21 -22.22 3.68
N SER A 235 -6.59 -21.15 4.38
CA SER A 235 -7.10 -21.22 5.75
C SER A 235 -8.59 -21.55 5.87
N GLY A 236 -9.32 -21.63 4.75
CA GLY A 236 -10.77 -21.84 4.75
C GLY A 236 -11.56 -20.64 5.31
N SER A 237 -11.05 -19.43 5.08
CA SER A 237 -11.73 -18.20 5.50
C SER A 237 -13.10 -18.06 4.83
N ALA A 238 -14.10 -17.61 5.59
CA ALA A 238 -15.46 -17.41 5.09
C ALA A 238 -15.62 -16.23 4.12
N SER A 239 -14.62 -15.34 4.05
CA SER A 239 -14.56 -14.21 3.12
C SER A 239 -13.20 -14.20 2.45
N VAL A 240 -13.19 -14.20 1.12
CA VAL A 240 -11.99 -14.09 0.29
C VAL A 240 -12.07 -12.76 -0.47
N ASP A 241 -11.51 -11.72 0.15
CA ASP A 241 -11.54 -10.34 -0.37
C ASP A 241 -10.14 -9.82 -0.75
N GLY A 242 -9.08 -10.57 -0.43
CA GLY A 242 -7.70 -10.18 -0.67
C GLY A 242 -7.22 -9.03 0.21
N VAL A 243 -7.89 -8.78 1.33
CA VAL A 243 -7.52 -7.74 2.32
C VAL A 243 -7.11 -8.40 3.62
N TRP A 244 -5.95 -8.01 4.15
CA TRP A 244 -5.51 -8.49 5.45
C TRP A 244 -6.32 -7.83 6.56
N GLY A 245 -6.98 -8.64 7.39
CA GLY A 245 -7.80 -8.15 8.49
C GLY A 245 -8.05 -9.22 9.56
N PRO A 246 -8.88 -8.91 10.58
CA PRO A 246 -9.12 -9.81 11.71
C PRO A 246 -9.62 -11.19 11.32
N GLY A 247 -10.45 -11.30 10.26
CA GLY A 247 -10.93 -12.57 9.73
C GLY A 247 -9.80 -13.44 9.17
N THR A 248 -8.97 -12.88 8.28
CA THR A 248 -7.77 -13.54 7.75
C THR A 248 -6.83 -13.98 8.86
N ALA A 249 -6.60 -13.09 9.84
CA ALA A 249 -5.73 -13.38 10.97
C ALA A 249 -6.28 -14.51 11.87
N ALA A 250 -7.60 -14.54 12.10
CA ALA A 250 -8.24 -15.62 12.85
C ALA A 250 -8.21 -16.95 12.11
N GLY A 251 -8.49 -16.96 10.80
CA GLY A 251 -8.42 -18.15 9.95
C GLY A 251 -7.01 -18.75 9.95
N LEU A 252 -5.99 -17.90 9.80
CA LEU A 252 -4.59 -18.34 9.84
C LEU A 252 -4.21 -18.93 11.20
N ARG A 253 -4.59 -18.31 12.32
CA ARG A 253 -4.35 -18.87 13.66
C ARG A 253 -5.04 -20.21 13.89
N ALA A 254 -6.22 -20.42 13.29
CA ALA A 254 -6.96 -21.68 13.41
C ALA A 254 -6.37 -22.80 12.55
N ALA A 255 -5.67 -22.46 11.46
CA ALA A 255 -5.03 -23.43 10.57
C ALA A 255 -3.68 -23.90 11.15
N SER A 256 -3.67 -24.99 11.91
CA SER A 256 -2.43 -25.55 12.50
C SER A 256 -1.35 -25.88 11.46
N ALA A 257 -1.75 -26.27 10.24
CA ALA A 257 -0.85 -26.54 9.12
C ALA A 257 -0.13 -25.28 8.59
N SER A 258 -0.54 -24.08 8.99
CA SER A 258 0.15 -22.83 8.65
C SER A 258 1.46 -22.62 9.42
N VAL A 259 1.72 -23.40 10.47
CA VAL A 259 3.02 -23.36 11.17
C VAL A 259 4.04 -24.17 10.37
N VAL A 260 4.93 -23.47 9.67
CA VAL A 260 5.90 -24.07 8.74
C VAL A 260 7.31 -24.02 9.33
N GLY A 261 7.92 -25.19 9.50
CA GLY A 261 9.30 -25.34 9.98
C GLY A 261 10.06 -26.40 9.19
N VAL A 262 11.32 -26.65 9.57
CA VAL A 262 12.21 -27.58 8.84
C VAL A 262 11.57 -28.96 8.66
N GLY A 263 11.58 -29.44 7.41
CA GLY A 263 10.99 -30.73 7.03
C GLY A 263 9.51 -30.68 6.65
N ALA A 264 8.85 -29.53 6.81
CA ALA A 264 7.51 -29.33 6.25
C ALA A 264 7.55 -29.38 4.72
N SER A 265 6.43 -29.78 4.11
CA SER A 265 6.25 -29.75 2.66
C SER A 265 4.83 -29.40 2.24
N GLY A 266 4.66 -29.01 0.98
CA GLY A 266 3.37 -28.78 0.34
C GLY A 266 2.92 -27.32 0.29
N PRO A 267 1.61 -27.07 0.11
CA PRO A 267 1.10 -25.73 -0.27
C PRO A 267 1.42 -24.62 0.73
N TRP A 268 1.48 -24.92 2.03
CA TRP A 268 1.85 -23.93 3.04
C TRP A 268 3.32 -23.51 2.94
N VAL A 269 4.22 -24.43 2.61
CA VAL A 269 5.62 -24.09 2.34
C VAL A 269 5.72 -23.20 1.11
N GLN A 270 5.04 -23.57 0.02
CA GLN A 270 5.03 -22.80 -1.21
C GLN A 270 4.49 -21.37 -0.99
N LEU A 271 3.49 -21.20 -0.13
CA LEU A 271 2.99 -19.87 0.25
C LEU A 271 3.97 -19.08 1.11
N VAL A 272 4.68 -19.71 2.05
CA VAL A 272 5.73 -19.02 2.84
C VAL A 272 6.89 -18.58 1.94
N THR A 273 7.39 -19.46 1.07
CA THR A 273 8.48 -19.14 0.16
C THR A 273 8.05 -18.09 -0.88
N ALA A 274 6.80 -18.11 -1.34
CA ALA A 274 6.21 -17.03 -2.13
C ALA A 274 6.29 -15.69 -1.40
N LEU A 275 5.79 -15.59 -0.16
CA LEU A 275 5.80 -14.35 0.60
C LEU A 275 7.21 -13.84 0.91
N LEU A 276 8.16 -14.74 1.19
CA LEU A 276 9.57 -14.39 1.36
C LEU A 276 10.14 -13.77 0.08
N VAL A 277 9.92 -14.40 -1.09
CA VAL A 277 10.31 -13.85 -2.40
C VAL A 277 9.68 -12.48 -2.64
N LEU A 278 8.39 -12.31 -2.35
CA LEU A 278 7.68 -11.03 -2.51
C LEU A 278 8.23 -9.94 -1.57
N ASN A 279 8.71 -10.32 -0.38
CA ASN A 279 9.43 -9.42 0.54
C ASN A 279 10.93 -9.25 0.17
N ARG A 280 11.36 -9.73 -0.99
CA ARG A 280 12.75 -9.68 -1.50
C ARG A 280 13.76 -10.48 -0.69
N GLU A 281 13.30 -11.43 0.12
CA GLU A 281 14.17 -12.40 0.77
C GLU A 281 14.65 -13.44 -0.25
N ARG A 282 15.87 -13.95 -0.02
CA ARG A 282 16.51 -14.91 -0.94
C ARG A 282 16.24 -16.33 -0.48
N VAL A 283 15.18 -16.93 -1.00
CA VAL A 283 14.86 -18.34 -0.83
C VAL A 283 14.58 -19.01 -2.18
N PRO A 284 14.85 -20.31 -2.34
CA PRO A 284 14.24 -21.09 -3.40
C PRO A 284 12.72 -21.00 -3.30
N PHE A 285 12.05 -20.77 -4.43
CA PHE A 285 10.60 -20.86 -4.49
C PHE A 285 10.18 -22.31 -4.68
N ASP A 286 10.09 -23.03 -3.57
CA ASP A 286 9.88 -24.50 -3.53
C ASP A 286 8.78 -24.88 -2.51
N ASP A 287 8.38 -26.15 -2.52
CA ASP A 287 7.39 -26.73 -1.62
C ASP A 287 8.00 -27.56 -0.47
N VAL A 288 9.32 -27.56 -0.30
CA VAL A 288 10.02 -28.22 0.82
C VAL A 288 10.76 -27.18 1.67
N PHE A 289 10.48 -27.14 2.97
CA PHE A 289 11.07 -26.15 3.88
C PHE A 289 12.35 -26.70 4.51
N THR A 290 13.48 -26.13 4.11
CA THR A 290 14.82 -26.59 4.48
C THR A 290 15.37 -25.84 5.70
N ALA A 291 16.52 -26.29 6.20
CA ALA A 291 17.25 -25.56 7.23
C ALA A 291 17.73 -24.17 6.75
N ALA A 292 18.04 -24.02 5.46
CA ALA A 292 18.43 -22.73 4.89
C ALA A 292 17.25 -21.75 4.86
N ASP A 293 16.04 -22.21 4.58
CA ASP A 293 14.83 -21.38 4.63
C ASP A 293 14.54 -20.93 6.06
N ALA A 294 14.75 -21.81 7.04
CA ALA A 294 14.63 -21.47 8.46
C ALA A 294 15.64 -20.38 8.88
N ASP A 295 16.85 -20.38 8.34
CA ASP A 295 17.84 -19.34 8.60
C ASP A 295 17.43 -17.99 8.00
N VAL A 296 16.82 -17.99 6.81
CA VAL A 296 16.26 -16.77 6.21
C VAL A 296 15.08 -16.25 7.03
N VAL A 297 14.15 -17.12 7.45
CA VAL A 297 13.04 -16.72 8.31
C VAL A 297 13.53 -16.13 9.63
N ARG A 298 14.57 -16.72 10.24
CA ARG A 298 15.16 -16.19 11.47
C ARG A 298 15.80 -14.82 11.26
N ALA A 299 16.52 -14.63 10.16
CA ALA A 299 17.09 -13.33 9.80
C ALA A 299 15.98 -12.28 9.56
N PHE A 300 14.88 -12.67 8.93
CA PHE A 300 13.70 -11.82 8.76
C PHE A 300 13.06 -11.45 10.12
N GLN A 301 12.85 -12.42 11.02
CA GLN A 301 12.33 -12.19 12.37
C GLN A 301 13.23 -11.23 13.17
N GLN A 302 14.55 -11.40 13.09
CA GLN A 302 15.53 -10.47 13.66
C GLN A 302 15.40 -9.08 13.05
N PHE A 303 15.34 -9.01 11.72
CA PHE A 303 15.23 -7.74 11.00
C PHE A 303 13.95 -6.98 11.35
N GLN A 304 12.84 -7.68 11.60
CA GLN A 304 11.51 -7.20 12.03
C GLN A 304 11.39 -6.95 13.55
N ALA A 305 12.51 -7.05 14.28
CA ALA A 305 12.61 -6.86 15.72
C ALA A 305 11.64 -7.71 16.53
N PHE A 306 11.52 -9.00 16.17
CA PHE A 306 10.81 -9.96 17.00
C PHE A 306 11.57 -10.18 18.31
N PRO A 307 10.89 -10.45 19.44
CA PRO A 307 11.55 -10.90 20.67
C PRO A 307 12.48 -12.09 20.39
N VAL A 308 13.61 -12.19 21.10
CA VAL A 308 14.61 -13.26 20.88
C VAL A 308 13.98 -14.66 20.96
N ALA A 309 13.00 -14.86 21.84
CA ALA A 309 12.28 -16.12 21.98
C ALA A 309 11.40 -16.49 20.77
N GLU A 310 11.01 -15.51 19.95
CA GLU A 310 10.18 -15.69 18.75
C GLU A 310 11.02 -15.79 17.47
N GLN A 311 12.35 -15.59 17.54
CA GLN A 311 13.28 -15.72 16.42
C GLN A 311 13.64 -17.20 16.16
N THR A 312 12.63 -18.03 15.97
CA THR A 312 12.76 -19.48 15.91
C THR A 312 13.28 -19.98 14.55
N GLY A 313 13.04 -19.23 13.47
CA GLY A 313 13.19 -19.71 12.09
C GLY A 313 12.00 -20.55 11.60
N THR A 314 10.95 -20.69 12.41
CA THR A 314 9.66 -21.26 12.01
C THR A 314 8.76 -20.12 11.54
N CYS A 315 8.07 -20.28 10.42
CA CYS A 315 7.03 -19.37 9.98
C CYS A 315 5.73 -19.66 10.75
N ASP A 316 5.54 -18.93 11.84
CA ASP A 316 4.34 -18.91 12.66
C ASP A 316 3.44 -17.72 12.32
N PHE A 317 2.32 -17.57 13.04
CA PHE A 317 1.36 -16.49 12.79
C PHE A 317 2.01 -15.10 12.78
N GLY A 318 2.91 -14.80 13.72
CA GLY A 318 3.59 -13.51 13.78
C GLY A 318 4.41 -13.25 12.52
N THR A 319 5.14 -14.27 12.06
CA THR A 319 5.95 -14.23 10.83
C THR A 319 5.08 -14.02 9.59
N TRP A 320 3.98 -14.79 9.45
CA TRP A 320 3.01 -14.60 8.37
C TRP A 320 2.45 -13.20 8.33
N ALA A 321 2.03 -12.67 9.48
CA ALA A 321 1.46 -11.34 9.56
C ALA A 321 2.48 -10.28 9.14
N ALA A 322 3.74 -10.39 9.57
CA ALA A 322 4.81 -9.46 9.21
C ALA A 322 5.19 -9.53 7.71
N LEU A 323 5.07 -10.70 7.08
CA LEU A 323 5.27 -10.88 5.65
C LEU A 323 4.10 -10.33 4.81
N ALA A 324 2.87 -10.51 5.28
CA ALA A 324 1.66 -10.22 4.51
C ALA A 324 1.12 -8.79 4.70
N ALA A 325 1.40 -8.14 5.84
CA ALA A 325 0.82 -6.85 6.19
C ALA A 325 1.86 -5.89 6.78
N SER A 326 1.77 -4.61 6.42
CA SER A 326 2.67 -3.57 6.95
C SER A 326 2.58 -3.39 8.46
N SER A 327 1.40 -3.64 9.04
CA SER A 327 1.14 -3.62 10.48
C SER A 327 1.59 -4.89 11.21
N GLY A 328 1.93 -5.97 10.48
CA GLY A 328 2.24 -7.25 11.10
C GLY A 328 1.07 -7.80 11.93
N ASP A 329 1.40 -8.48 13.04
CA ASP A 329 0.39 -8.81 14.04
C ASP A 329 0.01 -7.56 14.84
N ALA A 330 -1.16 -6.98 14.55
CA ALA A 330 -1.69 -5.83 15.29
C ALA A 330 -1.79 -6.06 16.81
N GLY A 331 -1.86 -7.32 17.25
CA GLY A 331 -1.88 -7.73 18.66
C GLY A 331 -0.51 -7.86 19.32
N ARG A 332 0.60 -7.78 18.58
CA ARG A 332 1.95 -7.98 19.15
C ARG A 332 2.26 -6.90 20.20
N ALA A 333 3.05 -7.28 21.20
CA ALA A 333 3.57 -6.33 22.17
C ALA A 333 4.48 -5.30 21.49
N THR A 334 4.40 -4.06 21.95
CA THR A 334 5.15 -2.91 21.40
C THR A 334 5.76 -2.12 22.55
N THR A 335 6.97 -1.61 22.36
CA THR A 335 7.69 -0.80 23.35
C THR A 335 7.78 0.68 22.97
N GLY A 336 7.26 1.05 21.80
CA GLY A 336 7.11 2.43 21.35
C GLY A 336 5.65 2.86 21.30
N ALA A 337 5.42 4.16 21.46
CA ALA A 337 4.13 4.79 21.19
C ALA A 337 4.33 6.20 20.63
N ASP A 338 3.60 6.59 19.58
CA ASP A 338 3.44 8.01 19.21
C ASP A 338 2.01 8.48 19.46
N MET A 339 1.85 9.79 19.66
CA MET A 339 0.56 10.40 19.97
C MET A 339 0.62 11.91 19.80
N ALA A 340 -0.50 12.52 19.41
CA ALA A 340 -0.68 13.97 19.43
C ALA A 340 -1.04 14.53 20.82
N THR A 341 -1.56 13.68 21.72
CA THR A 341 -1.92 14.07 23.09
C THR A 341 -0.67 14.35 23.91
N LYS A 342 -0.61 15.53 24.55
CA LYS A 342 0.48 15.88 25.47
C LYS A 342 0.48 14.99 26.71
N LEU A 343 1.66 14.58 27.12
CA LEU A 343 1.90 13.74 28.27
C LEU A 343 2.15 14.60 29.51
N ASP A 344 1.31 14.39 30.52
CA ASP A 344 1.60 14.78 31.90
C ASP A 344 2.23 13.60 32.66
N ALA A 345 2.62 13.82 33.91
CA ALA A 345 3.23 12.79 34.75
C ALA A 345 2.35 11.53 34.90
N ARG A 346 1.02 11.66 34.94
CA ARG A 346 0.11 10.51 35.09
C ARG A 346 0.08 9.68 33.82
N ARG A 347 -0.03 10.33 32.65
CA ARG A 347 -0.01 9.67 31.35
C ARG A 347 1.34 9.02 31.06
N ALA A 348 2.43 9.72 31.31
CA ALA A 348 3.79 9.17 31.12
C ALA A 348 4.03 7.93 32.01
N THR A 349 3.61 7.99 33.29
CA THR A 349 3.70 6.83 34.20
C THR A 349 2.82 5.67 33.73
N ALA A 350 1.61 5.94 33.25
CA ALA A 350 0.72 4.89 32.73
C ALA A 350 1.30 4.20 31.47
N LEU A 351 1.94 4.95 30.58
CA LEU A 351 2.64 4.40 29.43
C LEU A 351 3.82 3.51 29.86
N ALA A 352 4.66 3.97 30.78
CA ALA A 352 5.79 3.19 31.29
C ALA A 352 5.35 1.87 31.95
N ALA A 353 4.24 1.91 32.70
CA ALA A 353 3.62 0.73 33.32
C ALA A 353 3.00 -0.24 32.30
N ALA A 354 2.68 0.23 31.10
CA ALA A 354 2.20 -0.58 29.98
C ALA A 354 3.34 -1.03 29.04
N ASP A 355 4.55 -1.13 29.58
CA ASP A 355 5.77 -1.55 28.89
C ASP A 355 6.28 -0.65 27.75
N VAL A 356 5.73 0.55 27.61
CA VAL A 356 6.31 1.58 26.73
C VAL A 356 7.67 2.01 27.29
N ARG A 357 8.64 2.21 26.41
CA ARG A 357 10.03 2.58 26.73
C ARG A 357 10.45 3.87 26.04
N VAL A 358 9.83 4.20 24.93
CA VAL A 358 10.17 5.38 24.13
C VAL A 358 8.90 5.93 23.51
N VAL A 359 8.78 7.25 23.41
CA VAL A 359 7.61 7.93 22.85
C VAL A 359 7.94 8.89 21.71
N GLY A 360 7.07 8.96 20.71
CA GLY A 360 7.15 9.90 19.59
C GLY A 360 6.32 11.14 19.87
N ARG A 361 6.94 12.33 19.92
CA ARG A 361 6.23 13.59 20.22
C ARG A 361 6.60 14.72 19.27
N TYR A 362 5.61 15.56 19.00
CA TYR A 362 5.71 16.64 18.02
C TYR A 362 6.47 17.84 18.58
N LEU A 363 7.50 18.30 17.87
CA LEU A 363 8.31 19.45 18.26
C LEU A 363 7.52 20.76 18.25
N THR A 364 6.52 20.87 17.37
CA THR A 364 5.83 22.13 17.08
C THR A 364 4.33 21.92 16.84
N ASN A 365 3.60 23.04 16.82
CA ASN A 365 2.22 23.10 16.35
C ASN A 365 2.22 23.63 14.91
N SER A 366 1.23 23.20 14.12
CA SER A 366 0.98 23.83 12.82
C SER A 366 0.70 25.33 12.99
N GLN A 367 1.16 26.13 12.04
CA GLN A 367 0.87 27.57 12.00
C GLN A 367 -0.56 27.88 11.52
N ALA A 368 -1.32 26.86 11.11
CA ALA A 368 -2.71 27.02 10.71
C ALA A 368 -3.60 27.46 11.89
N SER A 369 -4.57 28.33 11.60
CA SER A 369 -5.55 28.78 12.60
C SER A 369 -6.37 27.59 13.12
N GLY A 370 -6.47 27.46 14.45
CA GLY A 370 -7.22 26.37 15.09
C GLY A 370 -6.47 25.03 15.13
N ALA A 371 -5.17 25.02 14.82
CA ALA A 371 -4.34 23.82 14.93
C ALA A 371 -4.41 23.20 16.34
N ARG A 372 -4.42 21.86 16.38
CA ARG A 372 -4.36 21.11 17.64
C ARG A 372 -3.04 21.41 18.35
N ASP A 373 -3.13 21.69 19.64
CA ASP A 373 -1.97 21.86 20.51
C ASP A 373 -1.33 20.49 20.83
N LYS A 374 -0.33 20.14 20.02
CA LYS A 374 0.46 18.89 20.10
C LYS A 374 1.95 19.12 20.42
N ALA A 375 2.41 20.36 20.40
CA ALA A 375 3.80 20.75 20.61
C ALA A 375 4.32 20.33 22.00
N LEU A 376 5.49 19.72 21.98
CA LEU A 376 6.25 19.30 23.15
C LEU A 376 6.64 20.52 24.01
N THR A 377 6.54 20.39 25.33
CA THR A 377 6.97 21.43 26.28
C THR A 377 8.08 20.92 27.20
N ALA A 378 8.78 21.83 27.89
CA ALA A 378 9.81 21.47 28.86
C ALA A 378 9.21 20.66 30.04
N GLU A 379 7.99 20.98 30.48
CA GLU A 379 7.28 20.21 31.51
C GLU A 379 6.98 18.77 31.03
N GLU A 380 6.55 18.63 29.78
CA GLU A 380 6.30 17.32 29.18
C GLU A 380 7.59 16.49 29.06
N LEU A 381 8.70 17.11 28.63
CA LEU A 381 10.02 16.46 28.58
C LEU A 381 10.45 15.90 29.94
N ARG A 382 10.28 16.69 31.01
CA ARG A 382 10.54 16.23 32.38
C ARG A 382 9.63 15.06 32.75
N ALA A 383 8.32 15.16 32.48
CA ALA A 383 7.37 14.09 32.79
C ALA A 383 7.73 12.77 32.07
N ILE A 384 8.14 12.84 30.80
CA ILE A 384 8.61 11.69 30.01
C ILE A 384 9.89 11.11 30.65
N GLY A 385 10.89 11.95 30.92
CA GLY A 385 12.15 11.53 31.52
C GLY A 385 11.99 10.92 32.92
N ASP A 386 11.18 11.53 33.78
CA ASP A 386 10.91 11.07 35.14
C ASP A 386 10.21 9.70 35.16
N ALA A 387 9.30 9.46 34.21
CA ALA A 387 8.69 8.15 34.00
C ALA A 387 9.65 7.09 33.43
N GLY A 388 10.87 7.49 33.06
CA GLY A 388 11.89 6.59 32.48
C GLY A 388 11.70 6.33 30.99
N LEU A 389 10.90 7.14 30.30
CA LEU A 389 10.65 7.02 28.87
C LEU A 389 11.69 7.79 28.07
N GLY A 390 12.16 7.21 26.96
CA GLY A 390 12.91 7.94 25.93
C GLY A 390 11.98 8.71 24.98
N LEU A 391 12.57 9.48 24.07
CA LEU A 391 11.85 10.33 23.11
C LEU A 391 12.43 10.19 21.69
N TRP A 392 11.58 10.10 20.66
CA TRP A 392 11.97 10.52 19.30
C TRP A 392 11.16 11.76 18.86
N PRO A 393 11.81 12.84 18.42
CA PRO A 393 11.09 14.04 17.98
C PRO A 393 10.47 13.90 16.59
N ILE A 394 9.22 14.35 16.45
CA ILE A 394 8.46 14.39 15.20
C ILE A 394 8.26 15.85 14.78
N PHE A 395 8.37 16.14 13.49
CA PHE A 395 8.00 17.43 12.91
C PHE A 395 6.88 17.22 11.88
N GLU A 396 5.74 17.88 12.11
CA GLU A 396 4.56 17.81 11.25
C GLU A 396 3.68 19.06 11.47
N GLU A 397 3.82 20.06 10.61
CA GLU A 397 2.96 21.27 10.59
C GLU A 397 2.01 21.31 9.39
N GLY A 398 2.13 20.33 8.51
CA GLY A 398 1.35 20.02 7.31
C GLY A 398 1.78 18.62 6.86
N GLY A 399 1.79 18.36 5.55
CA GLY A 399 2.32 17.11 4.99
C GLY A 399 1.26 16.05 4.67
N ASP A 400 -0.02 16.41 4.75
CA ASP A 400 -1.18 15.64 4.29
C ASP A 400 -1.60 15.99 2.84
N GLU A 401 -0.92 16.97 2.22
CA GLU A 401 -1.13 17.38 0.83
C GLU A 401 0.19 17.46 0.06
N ALA A 402 0.22 16.96 -1.19
CA ALA A 402 1.44 16.91 -2.01
C ALA A 402 2.01 18.32 -2.32
N SER A 403 1.16 19.34 -2.38
CA SER A 403 1.54 20.75 -2.60
C SER A 403 2.42 21.32 -1.47
N TRP A 404 2.39 20.74 -0.27
CA TRP A 404 3.26 21.13 0.84
C TRP A 404 4.73 20.81 0.54
N PHE A 405 4.99 19.72 -0.19
CA PHE A 405 6.34 19.22 -0.40
C PHE A 405 7.06 19.96 -1.52
N THR A 406 7.68 21.08 -1.15
CA THR A 406 8.59 21.82 -2.03
C THR A 406 9.98 21.94 -1.41
N PHE A 407 11.00 22.15 -2.25
CA PHE A 407 12.36 22.39 -1.77
C PHE A 407 12.44 23.56 -0.79
N ALA A 408 11.75 24.67 -1.09
CA ALA A 408 11.73 25.85 -0.22
C ALA A 408 11.04 25.56 1.13
N GLN A 409 9.92 24.82 1.11
CA GLN A 409 9.23 24.41 2.33
C GLN A 409 10.12 23.51 3.20
N GLY A 410 10.88 22.59 2.58
CA GLY A 410 11.83 21.74 3.31
C GLY A 410 12.87 22.53 4.10
N ILE A 411 13.38 23.64 3.56
CA ILE A 411 14.31 24.53 4.29
C ILE A 411 13.61 25.18 5.49
N VAL A 412 12.39 25.70 5.29
CA VAL A 412 11.60 26.33 6.36
C VAL A 412 11.32 25.33 7.49
N ASP A 413 10.86 24.14 7.13
CA ASP A 413 10.53 23.08 8.08
C ASP A 413 11.77 22.62 8.85
N ALA A 414 12.91 22.46 8.18
CA ALA A 414 14.18 22.13 8.84
C ALA A 414 14.62 23.20 9.83
N HIS A 415 14.51 24.48 9.47
CA HIS A 415 14.81 25.58 10.41
C HIS A 415 13.90 25.52 11.63
N ARG A 416 12.58 25.38 11.43
CA ARG A 416 11.61 25.34 12.53
C ARG A 416 11.84 24.15 13.44
N ALA A 417 12.02 22.95 12.87
CA ALA A 417 12.29 21.73 13.62
C ALA A 417 13.57 21.88 14.47
N GLN A 418 14.65 22.38 13.87
CA GLN A 418 15.93 22.50 14.56
C GLN A 418 15.94 23.62 15.62
N ASP A 419 15.28 24.74 15.35
CA ASP A 419 15.16 25.85 16.30
C ASP A 419 14.28 25.43 17.50
N ALA A 420 13.19 24.69 17.28
CA ALA A 420 12.36 24.10 18.34
C ALA A 420 13.15 23.05 19.16
N ALA A 421 13.86 22.14 18.48
CA ALA A 421 14.68 21.13 19.14
C ALA A 421 15.76 21.77 20.03
N LYS A 422 16.43 22.83 19.55
CA LYS A 422 17.40 23.60 20.34
C LYS A 422 16.76 24.28 21.54
N HIS A 423 15.61 24.92 21.36
CA HIS A 423 14.89 25.60 22.43
C HIS A 423 14.48 24.64 23.56
N LEU A 424 14.05 23.43 23.18
CA LEU A 424 13.68 22.35 24.09
C LEU A 424 14.88 21.60 24.67
N GLY A 425 16.12 21.94 24.27
CA GLY A 425 17.33 21.27 24.76
C GLY A 425 17.57 19.88 24.19
N ILE A 426 16.87 19.48 23.12
CA ILE A 426 17.03 18.17 22.48
C ILE A 426 18.51 17.99 22.08
N PRO A 427 19.16 16.89 22.50
CA PRO A 427 20.58 16.67 22.26
C PRO A 427 20.98 16.79 20.79
N LYS A 428 22.23 17.20 20.58
CA LYS A 428 22.82 17.21 19.23
C LYS A 428 22.86 15.79 18.68
N GLN A 429 22.80 15.69 17.35
CA GLN A 429 22.81 14.45 16.57
C GLN A 429 21.56 13.57 16.75
N THR A 430 20.55 14.01 17.50
CA THR A 430 19.22 13.40 17.49
C THR A 430 18.58 13.53 16.10
N THR A 431 17.91 12.46 15.68
CA THR A 431 17.13 12.41 14.44
C THR A 431 15.78 13.09 14.65
N LEU A 432 15.41 14.03 13.78
CA LEU A 432 14.09 14.67 13.75
C LEU A 432 13.31 14.06 12.59
N TYR A 433 12.16 13.46 12.86
CA TYR A 433 11.36 12.77 11.85
C TYR A 433 10.38 13.73 11.17
N PHE A 434 10.65 14.06 9.90
CA PHE A 434 9.79 14.91 9.08
C PHE A 434 8.68 14.07 8.45
N ALA A 435 7.43 14.44 8.70
CA ALA A 435 6.27 13.67 8.29
C ALA A 435 5.87 13.90 6.82
N VAL A 436 5.67 12.80 6.11
CA VAL A 436 4.90 12.70 4.87
C VAL A 436 3.65 11.88 5.18
N ASP A 437 2.62 12.53 5.72
CA ASP A 437 1.38 11.91 6.20
C ASP A 437 0.33 11.80 5.09
N LEU A 438 0.75 11.32 3.92
CA LEU A 438 -0.14 11.02 2.80
C LEU A 438 0.35 9.82 2.00
N ASP A 439 -0.59 9.17 1.30
CA ASP A 439 -0.27 8.12 0.35
C ASP A 439 0.32 8.69 -0.94
N ALA A 440 1.61 9.03 -0.91
CA ALA A 440 2.30 9.63 -2.03
C ALA A 440 2.50 8.59 -3.13
N SER A 441 1.95 8.85 -4.32
CA SER A 441 2.25 8.07 -5.52
C SER A 441 3.73 8.17 -5.88
N THR A 442 4.23 7.23 -6.70
CA THR A 442 5.63 7.27 -7.18
C THR A 442 6.00 8.63 -7.80
N ALA A 443 5.11 9.21 -8.63
CA ALA A 443 5.35 10.52 -9.23
C ALA A 443 5.43 11.64 -8.17
N GLN A 444 4.55 11.63 -7.17
CA GLN A 444 4.61 12.61 -6.08
C GLN A 444 5.86 12.44 -5.21
N ILE A 445 6.32 11.20 -5.00
CA ILE A 445 7.58 10.94 -4.30
C ILE A 445 8.74 11.58 -5.07
N ASP A 446 8.84 11.33 -6.38
CA ASP A 446 9.93 11.80 -7.21
C ASP A 446 9.91 13.32 -7.41
N ASP A 447 8.74 13.89 -7.70
CA ASP A 447 8.58 15.29 -8.12
C ASP A 447 8.39 16.26 -6.95
N ALA A 448 7.96 15.80 -5.78
CA ALA A 448 7.65 16.66 -4.63
C ALA A 448 8.41 16.25 -3.36
N VAL A 449 8.29 15.00 -2.91
CA VAL A 449 8.87 14.55 -1.64
C VAL A 449 10.40 14.56 -1.66
N LEU A 450 11.04 14.02 -2.70
CA LEU A 450 12.50 14.04 -2.82
C LEU A 450 13.06 15.48 -2.87
N PRO A 451 12.51 16.41 -3.69
CA PRO A 451 12.87 17.82 -3.61
C PRO A 451 12.69 18.45 -2.22
N TYR A 452 11.58 18.16 -1.53
CA TYR A 452 11.36 18.63 -0.15
C TYR A 452 12.47 18.15 0.79
N PHE A 453 12.83 16.86 0.77
CA PHE A 453 13.89 16.32 1.63
C PHE A 453 15.29 16.84 1.27
N ARG A 454 15.55 17.21 0.01
CA ARG A 454 16.77 17.97 -0.37
C ARG A 454 16.77 19.37 0.27
N GLY A 455 15.59 20.00 0.36
CA GLY A 455 15.37 21.23 1.10
C GLY A 455 15.63 21.06 2.60
N VAL A 456 15.10 20.01 3.20
CA VAL A 456 15.34 19.67 4.62
C VAL A 456 16.83 19.51 4.90
N ALA A 457 17.54 18.74 4.07
CA ALA A 457 18.99 18.56 4.19
C ALA A 457 19.77 19.88 4.05
N THR A 458 19.28 20.82 3.25
CA THR A 458 19.85 22.17 3.09
C THR A 458 19.60 23.01 4.35
N GLY A 459 18.35 23.09 4.83
CA GLY A 459 18.02 23.88 6.02
C GLY A 459 18.70 23.39 7.30
N LEU A 460 18.87 22.07 7.47
CA LEU A 460 19.67 21.52 8.58
C LEU A 460 21.13 21.97 8.49
N ARG A 461 21.70 22.00 7.27
CA ARG A 461 23.08 22.46 7.02
C ARG A 461 23.25 23.94 7.29
N ASP A 462 22.30 24.77 6.89
CA ASP A 462 22.28 26.22 7.15
C ASP A 462 22.31 26.51 8.66
N ARG A 463 21.78 25.58 9.46
CA ARG A 463 21.80 25.63 10.92
C ARG A 463 22.91 24.77 11.55
N GLY A 464 23.90 24.36 10.78
CA GLY A 464 25.14 23.72 11.24
C GLY A 464 25.06 22.20 11.43
N ASN A 465 24.08 21.51 10.83
CA ASN A 465 23.88 20.05 10.94
C ASN A 465 23.85 19.55 12.40
N VAL A 466 23.23 20.32 13.29
CA VAL A 466 23.18 19.99 14.73
C VAL A 466 22.36 18.74 14.95
N HIS A 467 21.29 18.55 14.17
CA HIS A 467 20.38 17.40 14.21
C HIS A 467 20.36 16.70 12.85
N LYS A 468 19.86 15.46 12.81
CA LYS A 468 19.78 14.65 11.59
C LYS A 468 18.35 14.58 11.08
N ALA A 469 18.17 14.45 9.76
CA ALA A 469 16.86 14.19 9.18
C ALA A 469 16.47 12.72 9.33
N GLY A 470 15.24 12.46 9.75
CA GLY A 470 14.53 11.20 9.59
C GLY A 470 13.26 11.43 8.77
N VAL A 471 12.67 10.37 8.24
CA VAL A 471 11.42 10.43 7.46
C VAL A 471 10.33 9.64 8.16
N TYR A 472 9.13 10.20 8.21
CA TYR A 472 7.91 9.44 8.46
C TYR A 472 7.07 9.33 7.18
N GLY A 473 6.47 8.17 6.92
CA GLY A 473 5.56 7.95 5.80
C GLY A 473 5.39 6.48 5.44
N SER A 474 4.86 6.20 4.25
CA SER A 474 4.72 4.84 3.72
C SER A 474 6.08 4.14 3.54
N ARG A 475 6.08 2.80 3.39
CA ARG A 475 7.30 2.04 3.05
C ARG A 475 7.95 2.54 1.77
N ALA A 476 7.16 2.92 0.75
CA ALA A 476 7.69 3.47 -0.50
C ALA A 476 8.38 4.83 -0.29
N THR A 477 7.72 5.76 0.42
CA THR A 477 8.29 7.07 0.75
C THR A 477 9.56 6.94 1.57
N CYS A 478 9.51 6.17 2.67
CA CYS A 478 10.66 5.96 3.54
C CYS A 478 11.83 5.33 2.79
N SER A 479 11.56 4.34 1.93
CA SER A 479 12.57 3.72 1.07
C SER A 479 13.17 4.73 0.11
N ALA A 480 12.37 5.49 -0.64
CA ALA A 480 12.87 6.43 -1.64
C ALA A 480 13.78 7.50 -1.02
N VAL A 481 13.33 8.14 0.07
CA VAL A 481 14.09 9.17 0.78
C VAL A 481 15.40 8.60 1.35
N SER A 482 15.36 7.38 1.90
CA SER A 482 16.52 6.72 2.47
C SER A 482 17.54 6.30 1.40
N HIS A 483 17.10 5.74 0.27
CA HIS A 483 17.99 5.39 -0.85
C HIS A 483 18.63 6.64 -1.48
N ALA A 484 17.95 7.78 -1.46
CA ALA A 484 18.51 9.06 -1.87
C ALA A 484 19.53 9.65 -0.88
N GLY A 485 19.75 9.00 0.28
CA GLY A 485 20.66 9.47 1.33
C GLY A 485 20.15 10.68 2.09
N LEU A 486 18.84 10.95 2.06
CA LEU A 486 18.24 12.16 2.63
C LEU A 486 17.62 11.94 4.01
N ALA A 487 17.52 10.69 4.48
CA ALA A 487 17.09 10.35 5.83
C ALA A 487 18.06 9.36 6.49
N HIS A 488 18.39 9.61 7.75
CA HIS A 488 19.24 8.74 8.55
C HIS A 488 18.47 7.49 9.02
N PHE A 489 17.22 7.69 9.45
CA PHE A 489 16.32 6.63 9.89
C PHE A 489 14.91 6.84 9.36
N SER A 490 14.13 5.75 9.31
CA SER A 490 12.74 5.75 8.88
C SER A 490 11.78 5.40 10.02
N PHE A 491 10.73 6.21 10.15
CA PHE A 491 9.54 5.92 10.96
C PHE A 491 8.39 5.55 10.01
N VAL A 492 8.09 4.26 9.90
CA VAL A 492 7.14 3.76 8.92
C VAL A 492 5.71 3.82 9.47
N GLY A 493 4.81 4.44 8.70
CA GLY A 493 3.36 4.43 8.94
C GLY A 493 2.73 3.08 8.56
N GLY A 494 3.12 1.99 9.23
CA GLY A 494 2.67 0.63 8.92
C GLY A 494 1.18 0.37 9.19
N LEU A 495 0.53 1.22 10.00
CA LEU A 495 -0.90 1.19 10.30
C LEU A 495 -1.74 1.51 9.04
N SER A 496 -1.22 2.34 8.15
CA SER A 496 -1.86 2.71 6.89
C SER A 496 -1.64 1.63 5.83
N THR A 497 -2.25 0.46 6.02
CA THR A 497 -2.03 -0.75 5.19
C THR A 497 -2.36 -0.57 3.71
N GLY A 498 -3.20 0.42 3.38
CA GLY A 498 -3.55 0.77 2.00
C GLY A 498 -2.52 1.64 1.28
N TRP A 499 -1.57 2.25 1.97
CA TRP A 499 -0.61 3.19 1.36
C TRP A 499 0.40 2.48 0.44
N THR A 500 0.90 3.23 -0.53
CA THR A 500 1.88 2.80 -1.52
C THR A 500 3.10 2.18 -0.83
N GLY A 501 3.40 0.94 -1.20
CA GLY A 501 4.48 0.13 -0.63
C GLY A 501 4.14 -0.59 0.67
N ASN A 502 3.09 -0.21 1.41
CA ASN A 502 2.66 -0.98 2.60
C ASN A 502 2.00 -2.32 2.24
N GLN A 503 1.64 -2.50 0.97
CA GLN A 503 1.09 -3.73 0.39
C GLN A 503 2.21 -4.66 -0.11
N LEU A 504 2.99 -5.26 0.81
CA LEU A 504 4.11 -6.21 0.58
C LEU A 504 5.51 -5.68 0.24
N GLN A 505 5.74 -4.38 -0.01
CA GLN A 505 7.14 -3.96 -0.14
C GLN A 505 7.84 -4.09 1.22
N PRO A 506 9.14 -4.46 1.28
CA PRO A 506 9.84 -4.64 2.54
C PRO A 506 9.99 -3.33 3.32
N LEU A 507 10.21 -3.44 4.64
CA LEU A 507 10.65 -2.28 5.42
C LEU A 507 12.00 -1.77 4.89
N PRO A 508 12.25 -0.45 4.88
CA PRO A 508 13.54 0.09 4.50
C PRO A 508 14.63 -0.35 5.48
N SER A 509 15.87 -0.56 5.03
CA SER A 509 16.95 -1.10 5.86
C SER A 509 17.28 -0.24 7.10
N ASN A 510 16.98 1.07 7.04
CA ASN A 510 17.15 2.03 8.13
C ASN A 510 15.88 2.24 8.99
N TRP A 511 14.90 1.33 8.93
CA TRP A 511 13.69 1.46 9.74
C TRP A 511 14.00 1.38 11.24
N SER A 512 13.48 2.35 11.98
CA SER A 512 13.67 2.51 13.42
C SER A 512 12.38 2.31 14.19
N PHE A 513 11.29 2.79 13.61
CA PHE A 513 9.96 2.77 14.19
C PHE A 513 8.98 2.28 13.12
N ASN A 514 8.06 1.38 13.47
CA ASN A 514 6.94 0.98 12.61
C ASN A 514 5.64 1.11 13.40
N GLN A 515 4.81 2.08 13.03
CA GLN A 515 3.48 2.29 13.61
C GLN A 515 2.56 1.18 13.13
N ILE A 516 1.88 0.44 14.02
CA ILE A 516 1.12 -0.76 13.62
C ILE A 516 -0.34 -0.81 14.03
N GLN A 517 -0.73 -0.12 15.11
CA GLN A 517 -2.09 -0.26 15.66
C GLN A 517 -2.44 0.89 16.61
N GLY A 518 -3.59 1.53 16.41
CA GLY A 518 -4.16 2.45 17.41
C GLY A 518 -4.62 1.71 18.67
N ARG A 519 -4.30 2.24 19.86
CA ARG A 519 -4.64 1.70 21.18
C ARG A 519 -4.99 2.81 22.16
N THR A 520 -5.63 2.46 23.28
CA THR A 520 -5.77 3.34 24.43
C THR A 520 -5.05 2.72 25.62
N ILE A 521 -4.13 3.47 26.23
CA ILE A 521 -3.41 3.06 27.44
C ILE A 521 -3.88 3.91 28.63
N GLY A 522 -4.01 3.29 29.79
CA GLY A 522 -4.46 3.93 31.02
C GLY A 522 -5.99 4.03 31.15
N SER A 523 -6.45 4.69 32.21
CA SER A 523 -7.87 4.85 32.50
C SER A 523 -8.15 6.21 33.16
N GLY A 524 -9.41 6.65 33.10
CA GLY A 524 -9.83 7.95 33.65
C GLY A 524 -8.96 9.10 33.14
N GLY A 525 -8.42 9.92 34.04
CA GLY A 525 -7.55 11.05 33.69
C GLY A 525 -6.18 10.69 33.10
N SER A 526 -5.80 9.41 33.09
CA SER A 526 -4.54 8.92 32.47
C SER A 526 -4.75 8.26 31.10
N ALA A 527 -6.01 8.09 30.68
CA ALA A 527 -6.33 7.49 29.40
C ALA A 527 -5.72 8.30 28.24
N THR A 528 -4.94 7.62 27.41
CA THR A 528 -4.21 8.22 26.29
C THR A 528 -4.40 7.35 25.05
N GLU A 529 -5.03 7.91 24.02
CA GLU A 529 -5.01 7.32 22.67
C GLU A 529 -3.58 7.45 22.11
N ILE A 530 -3.04 6.32 21.69
CA ILE A 530 -1.70 6.18 21.13
C ILE A 530 -1.76 5.36 19.84
N ASP A 531 -0.77 5.57 19.00
CA ASP A 531 -0.40 4.60 17.98
C ASP A 531 0.75 3.75 18.51
N ALA A 532 0.55 2.43 18.52
CA ALA A 532 1.51 1.46 19.01
C ALA A 532 2.61 1.24 17.97
N VAL A 533 3.86 1.33 18.40
CA VAL A 533 5.03 1.36 17.53
C VAL A 533 6.00 0.21 17.87
N VAL A 534 6.32 -0.60 16.87
CA VAL A 534 7.44 -1.54 16.95
C VAL A 534 8.75 -0.77 16.84
N VAL A 535 9.66 -0.98 17.78
CA VAL A 535 10.95 -0.31 17.86
C VAL A 535 12.05 -1.28 17.46
N SER A 536 12.86 -0.94 16.45
CA SER A 536 13.93 -1.83 15.97
C SER A 536 15.20 -1.79 16.80
N GLY A 537 15.40 -0.71 17.57
CA GLY A 537 16.63 -0.43 18.29
C GLY A 537 17.74 0.22 17.44
N ARG A 538 17.50 0.48 16.14
CA ARG A 538 18.48 1.18 15.26
C ARG A 538 18.65 2.64 15.64
N ASP A 539 17.55 3.34 15.88
CA ASP A 539 17.55 4.65 16.51
C ASP A 539 17.29 4.48 18.02
N PRO A 540 18.26 4.80 18.90
CA PRO A 540 18.04 4.74 20.34
C PRO A 540 17.12 5.86 20.85
N GLY A 541 16.77 6.84 20.01
CA GLY A 541 16.10 8.06 20.42
C GLY A 541 16.93 8.89 21.40
N VAL A 542 16.28 9.80 22.10
CA VAL A 542 16.84 10.52 23.25
C VAL A 542 16.58 9.69 24.50
N PRO A 543 17.61 9.22 25.22
CA PRO A 543 17.44 8.44 26.43
C PRO A 543 16.78 9.25 27.56
N ALA A 544 15.96 8.61 28.38
CA ALA A 544 15.24 9.24 29.49
C ALA A 544 16.16 10.06 30.42
N ALA A 545 17.38 9.58 30.69
CA ALA A 545 18.36 10.25 31.54
C ALA A 545 18.77 11.63 31.00
N GLN A 546 18.73 11.84 29.69
CA GLN A 546 19.05 13.12 29.05
C GLN A 546 17.86 14.08 29.05
N LEU A 547 16.65 13.60 29.32
CA LEU A 547 15.43 14.43 29.38
C LEU A 547 15.19 15.04 30.77
N ARG A 548 15.72 14.42 31.83
CA ARG A 548 15.58 14.87 33.24
C ARG A 548 16.36 16.15 33.58
N GLY A 549 17.22 16.62 32.68
CA GLY A 549 18.15 17.73 32.91
C GLY A 549 17.68 19.12 32.48
N HIS A 550 16.39 19.28 32.12
CA HIS A 550 15.82 20.51 31.55
C HIS A 550 14.84 21.25 32.46
#